data_AF-A0A509GMM4-F1
#
_entry.id   AF-A0A509GMM4-F1
#
_cell.length_a   1.000
_cell.length_b   1.000
_cell.length_c   1.000
_cell.angle_alpha   90.00
_cell.angle_beta   90.00
_cell.angle_gamma   90.00
#
_symmetry.space_group_name_H-M   'P 1'
#
loop_
_entity.id
_entity.type
_entity.pdbx_description
1 polymer ?
#
loop_
_entity_poly.entity_id
_entity_poly.type
_entity_poly.pdbx_seq_one_letter_code
_entity_poly.pdbx_strand_id
1 'polypeptide(L)'
;MPIEPTLITVFILLIPAILFSFGKGAKLISGYSLMKESQKSTVNEKELTRDMAVFLYMLIALIFIWHVAYKYGFDGVGLTLIGIIIVLVFIINSVLIFINRK
;
A
#
# COMPACT_ATOMS: atom_id res chain seq x y z
N MET A 1 -24.45 -8.91 -12.02
CA MET A 1 -23.85 -9.00 -10.67
C MET A 1 -23.60 -7.59 -10.18
N PRO A 2 -24.13 -7.18 -9.02
CA PRO A 2 -23.74 -5.89 -8.44
C PRO A 2 -22.23 -5.90 -8.22
N ILE A 3 -21.53 -4.86 -8.68
CA ILE A 3 -20.10 -4.72 -8.42
C ILE A 3 -19.95 -4.51 -6.92
N GLU A 4 -19.21 -5.38 -6.26
CA GLU A 4 -19.02 -5.26 -4.82
C GLU A 4 -18.17 -4.02 -4.49
N PRO A 5 -18.61 -3.16 -3.55
CA PRO A 5 -17.93 -1.90 -3.24
C PRO A 5 -16.44 -2.06 -2.91
N THR A 6 -16.08 -3.17 -2.26
CA THR A 6 -14.70 -3.53 -1.91
C THR A 6 -13.80 -3.67 -3.14
N LEU A 7 -14.31 -4.25 -4.23
CA LEU A 7 -13.56 -4.40 -5.48
C LEU A 7 -13.35 -3.04 -6.16
N ILE A 8 -14.36 -2.17 -6.12
CA ILE A 8 -14.24 -0.79 -6.64
C ILE A 8 -13.13 -0.04 -5.88
N THR A 9 -13.12 -0.14 -4.55
CA THR A 9 -12.05 0.45 -3.72
C THR A 9 -10.68 -0.10 -4.07
N VAL A 10 -10.54 -1.41 -4.26
CA VAL A 10 -9.27 -2.02 -4.69
C VAL A 10 -8.81 -1.47 -6.04
N PHE A 11 -9.68 -1.40 -7.04
CA PHE A 11 -9.34 -0.85 -8.36
C PHE A 11 -8.90 0.62 -8.28
N ILE A 12 -9.61 1.44 -7.50
CA ILE A 12 -9.26 2.86 -7.32
C ILE A 12 -7.88 3.01 -6.67
N LEU A 13 -7.54 2.18 -5.68
CA LEU A 13 -6.23 2.21 -5.01
C LEU A 13 -5.11 1.60 -5.87
N LEU A 14 -5.42 0.68 -6.78
CA LEU A 14 -4.45 0.00 -7.63
C LEU A 14 -3.80 0.98 -8.63
N ILE A 15 -4.58 1.91 -9.17
CA ILE A 15 -4.10 2.90 -10.15
C ILE A 15 -2.92 3.74 -9.59
N PRO A 16 -3.07 4.43 -8.43
CA PRO A 16 -1.96 5.15 -7.83
C PRO A 16 -0.85 4.22 -7.33
N ALA A 17 -1.15 3.02 -6.85
CA ALA A 17 -0.12 2.06 -6.42
C ALA A 17 0.84 1.68 -7.56
N ILE A 18 0.29 1.39 -8.75
CA ILE A 18 1.07 1.08 -9.95
C ILE A 18 1.87 2.32 -10.39
N LEU A 19 1.24 3.49 -10.43
CA LEU A 19 1.90 4.74 -10.81
C LEU A 19 3.10 5.05 -9.90
N PHE A 20 2.91 4.88 -8.59
CA PHE A 20 3.92 5.07 -7.56
C PHE A 20 5.06 4.05 -7.65
N SER A 21 4.77 2.81 -8.07
CA SER A 21 5.79 1.77 -8.26
C SER A 21 6.80 2.10 -9.36
N PHE A 22 6.37 2.86 -10.37
CA PHE A 22 7.25 3.36 -11.43
C PHE A 22 8.04 4.61 -11.04
N GLY A 23 7.94 5.06 -9.78
CA GLY A 23 8.61 6.27 -9.33
C GLY A 23 7.88 7.55 -9.73
N LYS A 24 6.62 7.47 -10.16
CA LYS A 24 5.85 8.60 -10.69
C LYS A 24 4.75 9.02 -9.72
N GLY A 25 4.26 10.25 -9.85
CA GLY A 25 3.07 10.71 -9.12
C GLY A 25 3.30 11.24 -7.71
N ALA A 26 4.52 11.64 -7.35
CA ALA A 26 4.81 12.27 -6.06
C ALA A 26 3.84 13.43 -5.74
N LYS A 27 3.36 14.16 -6.76
CA LYS A 27 2.34 15.23 -6.62
C LYS A 27 0.99 14.78 -6.06
N LEU A 28 0.66 13.49 -6.12
CA LEU A 28 -0.56 12.93 -5.52
C LEU A 28 -0.40 12.71 -4.01
N ILE A 29 0.83 12.75 -3.49
CA ILE A 29 1.13 12.64 -2.07
C ILE A 29 0.96 14.03 -1.45
N SER A 30 -0.06 14.20 -0.60
CA SER A 30 -0.42 15.51 -0.02
C SER A 30 0.75 16.18 0.71
N GLY A 31 1.57 15.41 1.43
CA GLY A 31 2.76 15.93 2.09
C GLY A 31 3.82 16.49 1.14
N TYR A 32 3.92 15.93 -0.08
CA TYR A 32 4.84 16.42 -1.12
C TYR A 32 4.24 17.58 -1.91
N SER A 33 2.96 17.54 -2.22
CA SER A 33 2.31 18.60 -3.03
C SER A 33 2.23 19.94 -2.29
N LEU A 34 2.07 19.92 -0.97
CA LEU A 34 2.03 21.09 -0.11
C LEU A 34 3.41 21.61 0.29
N MET A 35 4.48 20.87 -0.02
CA MET A 35 5.85 21.25 0.30
C MET A 35 6.29 22.45 -0.55
N LYS A 36 7.12 23.35 0.02
CA LYS A 36 7.70 24.48 -0.74
C LYS A 36 8.73 23.96 -1.74
N GLU A 37 8.89 24.64 -2.88
CA GLU A 37 9.82 24.17 -3.93
C GLU A 37 11.28 24.05 -3.46
N SER A 38 11.71 24.91 -2.54
CA SER A 38 13.05 24.82 -1.93
C SER A 38 13.28 23.55 -1.11
N GLN A 39 12.21 22.89 -0.67
CA GLN A 39 12.26 21.64 0.10
C GLN A 39 12.04 20.42 -0.79
N LYS A 40 11.34 20.57 -1.93
CA LYS A 40 11.14 19.45 -2.87
C LYS A 40 12.44 18.97 -3.50
N SER A 41 13.40 19.88 -3.73
CA SER A 41 14.72 19.56 -4.29
C SER A 41 15.57 18.64 -3.40
N THR A 42 15.26 18.55 -2.10
CA THR A 42 15.97 17.66 -1.17
C THR A 42 15.31 16.28 -1.05
N VAL A 43 14.14 16.08 -1.65
CA VAL A 43 13.38 14.84 -1.57
C VAL A 43 13.66 13.98 -2.80
N ASN A 44 14.03 12.72 -2.56
CA ASN A 44 14.10 11.73 -3.63
C ASN A 44 12.69 11.26 -4.00
N GLU A 45 12.07 11.90 -5.00
CA GLU A 45 10.71 11.58 -5.47
C GLU A 45 10.53 10.08 -5.78
N LYS A 46 11.55 9.44 -6.35
CA LYS A 46 11.50 8.03 -6.76
C LYS A 46 11.44 7.09 -5.56
N GLU A 47 12.16 7.42 -4.50
CA GLU A 47 12.11 6.64 -3.25
C GLU A 47 10.78 6.88 -2.53
N LEU A 48 10.37 8.14 -2.39
CA LEU A 48 9.10 8.51 -1.75
C LEU A 48 7.89 7.83 -2.40
N THR A 49 7.83 7.85 -3.73
CA THR A 49 6.75 7.18 -4.48
C THR A 49 6.83 5.67 -4.33
N ARG A 50 8.02 5.07 -4.38
CA ARG A 50 8.17 3.62 -4.19
C ARG A 50 7.71 3.16 -2.81
N ASP A 51 8.02 3.91 -1.76
CA ASP A 51 7.54 3.61 -0.39
C ASP A 51 6.02 3.74 -0.28
N MET A 52 5.46 4.78 -0.91
CA MET A 52 4.01 4.96 -0.96
C MET A 52 3.30 3.86 -1.77
N ALA A 53 3.94 3.32 -2.80
CA ALA A 53 3.44 2.17 -3.56
C ALA A 53 3.35 0.92 -2.69
N VAL A 54 4.40 0.65 -1.90
CA VAL A 54 4.42 -0.48 -0.95
C VAL A 54 3.28 -0.35 0.06
N PHE A 55 3.09 0.85 0.61
CA PHE A 55 1.97 1.12 1.52
C PHE A 55 0.61 0.88 0.86
N LEU A 56 0.40 1.36 -0.37
CA LEU A 56 -0.86 1.15 -1.09
C LEU A 56 -1.13 -0.32 -1.42
N TYR A 57 -0.12 -1.07 -1.88
CA TYR A 57 -0.28 -2.51 -2.14
C TYR A 57 -0.64 -3.29 -0.88
N MET A 58 -0.10 -2.87 0.26
CA MET A 58 -0.43 -3.48 1.55
C MET A 58 -1.87 -3.21 1.97
N LEU A 59 -2.34 -1.96 1.81
CA LEU A 59 -3.74 -1.60 2.02
C LEU A 59 -4.68 -2.40 1.11
N ILE A 60 -4.32 -2.54 -0.17
CA ILE A 60 -5.06 -3.34 -1.14
C ILE A 60 -5.11 -4.80 -0.71
N ALA A 61 -3.99 -5.39 -0.31
CA ALA A 61 -3.92 -6.77 0.15
C ALA A 61 -4.82 -6.97 1.38
N LEU A 62 -4.81 -6.05 2.35
CA LEU A 62 -5.65 -6.12 3.54
C LEU A 62 -7.15 -6.07 3.21
N ILE A 63 -7.55 -5.14 2.33
CA ILE A 63 -8.95 -5.01 1.88
C ILE A 63 -9.39 -6.26 1.12
N PHE A 64 -8.53 -6.80 0.26
CA PHE A 64 -8.82 -8.00 -0.52
C PHE A 64 -8.98 -9.23 0.38
N ILE A 65 -8.09 -9.38 1.37
CA ILE A 65 -8.15 -10.47 2.35
C ILE A 65 -9.42 -10.37 3.19
N TRP A 66 -9.76 -9.17 3.67
CA TRP A 66 -11.01 -8.93 4.38
C TRP A 66 -12.23 -9.32 3.53
N HIS A 67 -12.23 -8.92 2.25
CA HIS A 67 -13.30 -9.27 1.33
C HIS A 67 -13.44 -10.78 1.12
N VAL A 68 -12.34 -11.50 0.91
CA VAL A 68 -12.34 -12.96 0.75
C VAL A 68 -12.81 -13.64 2.04
N ALA A 69 -12.33 -13.19 3.20
CA ALA A 69 -12.71 -13.75 4.48
C ALA A 69 -14.21 -13.57 4.79
N TYR A 70 -14.74 -12.38 4.51
CA TYR A 70 -16.17 -12.08 4.66
C TYR A 70 -17.04 -12.91 3.71
N LYS A 71 -16.58 -13.08 2.46
CA LYS A 71 -17.37 -13.74 1.40
C LYS A 71 -17.39 -15.26 1.49
N TYR A 72 -16.29 -15.87 1.90
CA TYR A 72 -16.13 -17.33 1.87
C TYR A 72 -16.21 -18.01 3.25
N GLY A 73 -16.40 -17.23 4.33
CA GLY A 73 -16.58 -17.77 5.67
C GLY A 73 -15.34 -18.53 6.14
N PHE A 74 -14.30 -17.78 6.51
CA PHE A 74 -13.19 -18.37 7.25
C PHE A 74 -13.52 -18.35 8.75
N ASP A 75 -13.60 -19.53 9.36
CA ASP A 75 -13.58 -19.67 10.82
C ASP A 75 -12.41 -18.84 11.36
N GLY A 76 -12.59 -18.14 12.50
CA GLY A 76 -11.70 -17.06 12.96
C GLY A 76 -10.20 -17.38 13.03
N VAL A 77 -9.84 -18.67 13.04
CA VAL A 77 -8.46 -19.19 12.96
C VAL A 77 -7.80 -18.87 11.61
N GLY A 78 -8.50 -18.99 10.48
CA GLY A 78 -7.95 -18.71 9.15
C GLY A 78 -7.68 -17.22 8.93
N LEU A 79 -8.59 -16.36 9.39
CA LEU A 79 -8.42 -14.91 9.42
C LEU A 79 -7.21 -14.48 10.26
N THR A 80 -7.01 -15.12 11.42
CA THR A 80 -5.89 -14.81 12.31
C THR A 80 -4.55 -15.20 11.68
N LEU A 81 -4.47 -16.37 11.03
CA LEU A 81 -3.27 -16.81 10.33
C LEU A 81 -2.90 -15.90 9.15
N ILE A 82 -3.87 -15.47 8.36
CA ILE A 82 -3.62 -14.54 7.26
C ILE A 82 -3.19 -13.18 7.80
N GLY A 83 -3.82 -12.68 8.87
CA GLY A 83 -3.41 -11.45 9.56
C GLY A 83 -1.97 -11.51 10.06
N ILE A 84 -1.56 -12.64 10.66
CA ILE A 84 -0.18 -12.87 11.10
C ILE A 84 0.80 -12.86 9.92
N ILE A 85 0.44 -13.49 8.79
CA ILE A 85 1.27 -13.47 7.58
C ILE A 85 1.44 -12.04 7.07
N ILE A 86 0.38 -11.23 7.04
CA ILE A 86 0.46 -9.81 6.66
C ILE A 86 1.39 -9.03 7.60
N VAL A 87 1.27 -9.23 8.92
CA VAL A 87 2.13 -8.56 9.91
C VAL A 87 3.59 -9.00 9.75
N LEU A 88 3.84 -10.27 9.46
CA LEU A 88 5.20 -10.74 9.18
C LEU A 88 5.76 -10.12 7.90
N VAL A 89 4.99 -10.08 6.83
CA VAL A 89 5.38 -9.42 5.58
C VAL A 89 5.62 -7.91 5.82
N PHE A 90 4.82 -7.28 6.68
CA PHE A 90 4.99 -5.88 7.09
C PHE A 90 6.32 -5.66 7.80
N ILE A 91 6.61 -6.47 8.81
CA ILE A 91 7.85 -6.38 9.60
C ILE A 91 9.05 -6.62 8.68
N ILE A 92 9.01 -7.66 7.85
CA ILE A 92 10.11 -8.00 6.94
C ILE A 92 10.36 -6.87 5.93
N ASN A 93 9.32 -6.31 5.31
CA ASN A 93 9.48 -5.19 4.37
C ASN A 93 9.99 -3.93 5.07
N SER A 94 9.47 -3.62 6.26
CA SER A 94 9.91 -2.45 7.04
C SER A 94 11.38 -2.57 7.45
N VAL A 95 11.80 -3.76 7.87
CA VAL A 95 13.19 -4.07 8.19
C VAL A 95 14.08 -4.00 6.95
N LEU A 96 13.65 -4.54 5.81
CA LEU A 96 14.39 -4.45 4.55
C LEU A 96 14.57 -3.00 4.11
N ILE A 97 13.50 -2.18 4.15
CA ILE A 97 13.58 -0.75 3.82
C ILE A 97 14.53 -0.04 4.80
N PHE A 98 14.47 -0.33 6.10
CA PHE A 98 15.35 0.26 7.10
C PHE A 98 16.82 -0.10 6.87
N ILE A 99 17.12 -1.37 6.56
CA ILE A 99 18.48 -1.83 6.27
C ILE A 99 19.00 -1.20 4.98
N ASN A 100 18.18 -1.13 3.94
CA ASN A 100 18.60 -0.62 2.62
C ASN A 100 18.72 0.91 2.55
N ARG A 101 18.29 1.62 3.61
CA ARG A 101 18.48 3.07 3.80
C ARG A 101 19.73 3.43 4.61
N LYS A 102 20.47 2.45 5.14
CA LYS A 102 21.81 2.62 5.74
C LYS A 102 22.90 2.42 4.70
#